data_AF-A0A518I124-F1
#
_entry.id   AF-A0A518I124-F1
#
_cell.length_a   1.000
_cell.length_b   1.000
_cell.length_c   1.000
_cell.angle_alpha   90.00
_cell.angle_beta   90.00
_cell.angle_gamma   90.00
#
_symmetry.space_group_name_H-M   'P 1'
#
loop_
_entity.id
_entity.type
_entity.pdbx_description
1 polymer ?
#
loop_
_entity_poly.entity_id
_entity_poly.type
_entity_poly.pdbx_seq_one_letter_code
_entity_poly.pdbx_strand_id
1 'polypeptide(L)'
;MTLDSSQAIDLCRQALMLAALLAAPVLVIGAVVGIVTGLLQTLFQIQDQSISFVPKLIVSSLVLLACMPWMFSRMIEFTQTMFVGPF
;
A
#
# COMPACT_ATOMS: atom_id res chain seq x y z
N MET A 1 -35.12 -4.92 -6.55
CA MET A 1 -33.68 -5.10 -6.24
C MET A 1 -33.07 -3.72 -6.07
N THR A 2 -33.43 -3.04 -4.98
CA THR A 2 -32.86 -1.75 -4.59
C THR A 2 -31.99 -2.05 -3.38
N LEU A 3 -30.70 -1.75 -3.46
CA LEU A 3 -29.83 -1.76 -2.28
C LEU A 3 -30.42 -0.72 -1.33
N ASP A 4 -30.99 -1.14 -0.20
CA ASP A 4 -31.43 -0.21 0.82
C ASP A 4 -30.26 0.68 1.21
N SER A 5 -30.52 1.97 1.46
CA SER A 5 -29.46 2.96 1.75
C SER A 5 -28.54 2.53 2.88
N SER A 6 -29.02 1.70 3.82
CA SER A 6 -28.24 1.07 4.88
C SER A 6 -27.21 0.06 4.36
N GLN A 7 -27.56 -0.81 3.40
CA GLN A 7 -26.64 -1.80 2.83
C GLN A 7 -25.51 -1.12 2.06
N ALA A 8 -25.82 -0.04 1.32
CA ALA A 8 -24.80 0.75 0.63
C ALA A 8 -23.81 1.39 1.62
N ILE A 9 -24.30 1.87 2.77
CA ILE A 9 -23.46 2.48 3.82
C ILE A 9 -22.58 1.42 4.49
N ASP A 10 -23.10 0.24 4.81
CA ASP A 10 -22.30 -0.83 5.42
C ASP A 10 -21.22 -1.35 4.48
N LEU A 11 -21.53 -1.49 3.18
CA LEU A 11 -20.55 -1.89 2.18
C LEU A 11 -19.43 -0.84 2.04
N CYS A 12 -19.79 0.45 2.05
CA CYS A 12 -18.83 1.57 2.06
C CYS A 12 -17.94 1.56 3.30
N ARG A 13 -18.51 1.29 4.48
CA ARG A 13 -17.77 1.19 5.74
C ARG A 13 -16.77 0.03 5.70
N GLN A 14 -17.19 -1.14 5.21
CA GLN A 14 -16.30 -2.29 5.04
C GLN A 14 -15.20 -2.01 4.03
N ALA A 15 -15.52 -1.37 2.91
CA ALA A 15 -14.53 -0.96 1.90
C ALA A 15 -13.49 0.00 2.48
N LEU A 16 -13.92 1.01 3.25
CA LEU A 16 -13.04 1.96 3.91
C LEU A 16 -12.16 1.30 4.99
N MET A 17 -12.72 0.41 5.81
CA MET A 17 -11.94 -0.34 6.80
C MET A 17 -10.88 -1.21 6.14
N LEU A 18 -11.26 -1.90 5.06
CA LEU A 18 -10.36 -2.80 4.36
C LEU A 18 -9.28 -1.99 3.63
N ALA A 19 -9.63 -0.86 3.00
CA ALA A 19 -8.65 0.08 2.44
C ALA A 19 -7.68 0.64 3.49
N ALA A 20 -8.18 0.99 4.69
CA ALA A 20 -7.34 1.43 5.80
C ALA A 20 -6.41 0.31 6.29
N LEU A 21 -6.89 -0.93 6.34
CA LEU A 21 -6.10 -2.11 6.70
C LEU A 21 -5.05 -2.45 5.63
N LEU A 22 -5.33 -2.23 4.34
CA LEU A 22 -4.32 -2.32 3.28
C LEU A 22 -3.28 -1.21 3.40
N ALA A 23 -3.72 0.01 3.68
CA ALA A 23 -2.84 1.17 3.76
C ALA A 23 -1.87 1.04 4.94
N ALA A 24 -2.27 0.45 6.06
CA ALA A 24 -1.43 0.34 7.26
C ALA A 24 -0.05 -0.33 7.02
N PRO A 25 0.07 -1.56 6.51
CA PRO A 25 1.37 -2.18 6.26
C PRO A 25 2.10 -1.56 5.06
N VAL A 26 1.38 -1.05 4.04
CA VAL A 26 2.00 -0.30 2.94
C VAL A 26 2.69 0.96 3.47
N LEU A 27 2.04 1.70 4.36
CA LEU A 27 2.58 2.88 5.02
C LEU A 27 3.78 2.54 5.91
N VAL A 28 3.72 1.45 6.67
CA VAL A 28 4.85 1.01 7.50
C VAL A 28 6.05 0.62 6.64
N ILE A 29 5.85 -0.18 5.60
CA ILE A 29 6.92 -0.58 4.68
C ILE A 29 7.50 0.66 3.96
N GLY A 30 6.62 1.53 3.45
CA GLY A 30 7.03 2.77 2.78
C GLY A 30 7.80 3.71 3.71
N ALA A 31 7.39 3.83 4.97
CA ALA A 31 8.09 4.61 5.98
C ALA A 31 9.48 4.02 6.29
N VAL A 32 9.58 2.72 6.55
CA VAL A 32 10.86 2.04 6.79
C VAL A 32 11.81 2.26 5.62
N VAL A 33 11.32 2.13 4.40
CA VAL A 33 12.12 2.27 3.19
C VAL A 33 12.53 3.72 2.93
N GLY A 34 11.62 4.67 3.16
CA GLY A 34 11.92 6.09 3.10
C GLY A 34 13.01 6.46 4.11
N ILE A 35 12.94 5.90 5.32
CA ILE A 35 13.95 6.10 6.37
C ILE A 35 15.29 5.47 5.95
N VAL A 36 15.31 4.21 5.51
CA VAL A 36 16.52 3.51 5.09
C VAL A 36 17.20 4.23 3.92
N THR A 37 16.44 4.60 2.88
CA THR A 37 17.00 5.31 1.72
C THR A 37 17.48 6.72 2.06
N GLY A 38 16.76 7.44 2.93
CA GLY A 38 17.19 8.76 3.43
C GLY A 38 18.46 8.68 4.26
N LEU A 39 18.57 7.69 5.16
CA LEU A 39 19.78 7.45 5.95
C LEU A 39 20.97 7.11 5.06
N LEU A 40 20.80 6.22 4.07
CA LEU A 40 21.87 5.91 3.12
C LEU A 40 22.31 7.16 2.35
N GLN A 41 21.37 8.01 1.94
CA GLN A 41 21.67 9.28 1.28
C GLN A 41 22.51 10.22 2.18
N THR A 42 22.18 10.30 3.48
CA THR A 42 22.94 11.10 4.45
C THR A 42 24.32 10.49 4.78
N LEU A 43 24.40 9.17 4.95
CA LEU A 43 25.61 8.46 5.37
C LEU A 43 26.72 8.50 4.30
N PHE A 44 26.37 8.37 3.02
CA PHE A 44 27.36 8.39 1.95
C PHE A 44 27.81 9.80 1.54
N GLN A 45 27.25 10.86 2.13
CA GLN A 45 27.53 12.27 1.78
C GLN A 45 27.48 12.59 0.27
N ILE A 46 26.65 11.86 -0.50
CA ILE A 46 26.46 12.12 -1.94
C ILE A 46 25.45 13.28 -2.04
N GLN A 47 25.96 14.51 -2.10
CA GLN A 47 25.15 15.72 -2.31
C GLN A 47 24.80 15.98 -3.79
N ASP A 48 25.29 15.14 -4.70
CA ASP A 48 25.01 15.24 -6.13
C ASP A 48 23.67 14.57 -6.46
N GLN A 49 22.62 15.38 -6.67
CA GLN A 49 21.25 14.88 -6.85
C GLN A 49 21.11 13.90 -8.02
N SER A 50 21.94 13.99 -9.05
CA SER A 50 21.89 13.10 -10.22
C SER A 50 22.35 11.68 -9.92
N ILE A 51 23.40 11.50 -9.11
CA ILE A 51 23.92 10.16 -8.76
C ILE A 51 23.09 9.52 -7.64
N SER A 52 22.59 10.30 -6.68
CA SER A 52 21.72 9.77 -5.63
C SER A 52 20.32 9.38 -6.11
N PHE A 53 19.91 9.81 -7.32
CA PHE A 53 18.60 9.49 -7.87
C PHE A 53 18.46 8.01 -8.24
N VAL A 54 19.52 7.42 -8.81
CA VAL A 54 19.48 6.04 -9.33
C VAL A 54 19.33 4.99 -8.21
N PRO A 55 20.14 5.01 -7.13
CA PRO A 55 19.97 4.06 -6.02
C PRO A 55 18.59 4.23 -5.35
N LYS A 56 18.12 5.47 -5.21
CA LYS A 56 16.81 5.76 -4.61
C LYS A 56 15.65 5.21 -5.43
N LEU A 57 15.71 5.31 -6.77
CA LEU A 57 14.72 4.71 -7.66
C LEU A 57 14.74 3.19 -7.59
N ILE A 58 15.93 2.56 -7.58
CA ILE A 58 16.05 1.10 -7.50
C ILE A 58 15.45 0.59 -6.19
N VAL A 59 15.80 1.21 -5.05
CA VAL A 59 15.30 0.79 -3.74
C VAL A 59 13.78 1.02 -3.62
N SER A 60 13.27 2.17 -4.08
CA SER A 60 11.83 2.45 -4.10
C SER A 60 11.07 1.45 -4.98
N SER A 61 11.61 1.11 -6.16
CA SER A 61 10.99 0.15 -7.08
C SER A 61 10.97 -1.27 -6.51
N LEU A 62 12.07 -1.71 -5.90
CA LEU A 62 12.16 -3.02 -5.23
C LEU A 62 11.11 -3.17 -4.12
N VAL A 63 10.91 -2.09 -3.37
CA VAL A 63 9.96 -2.06 -2.25
C VAL A 63 8.52 -2.07 -2.74
N LEU A 64 8.23 -1.31 -3.79
CA LEU A 64 6.93 -1.34 -4.45
C LEU A 64 6.62 -2.74 -4.99
N LEU A 65 7.60 -3.39 -5.65
CA LEU A 65 7.47 -4.76 -6.15
C LEU A 65 7.26 -5.78 -5.02
N ALA A 66 7.94 -5.62 -3.88
CA ALA A 66 7.74 -6.49 -2.72
C ALA A 66 6.35 -6.32 -2.08
N CYS A 67 5.78 -5.11 -2.14
CA CYS A 67 4.47 -4.82 -1.58
C CYS A 67 3.31 -5.24 -2.52
N MET A 68 3.57 -5.30 -3.83
CA MET A 68 2.62 -5.66 -4.89
C MET A 68 1.83 -6.96 -4.65
N PRO A 69 2.45 -8.13 -4.37
CA PRO A 69 1.71 -9.39 -4.20
C PRO A 69 0.76 -9.37 -2.98
N TRP A 70 1.15 -8.66 -1.92
CA TRP A 70 0.34 -8.54 -0.72
C TRP A 70 -0.89 -7.65 -0.95
N MET A 71 -0.72 -6.51 -1.64
CA MET A 71 -1.83 -5.63 -2.03
C MET A 71 -2.85 -6.36 -2.91
N PHE A 72 -2.36 -7.12 -3.90
CA PHE A 72 -3.22 -7.93 -4.78
C PHE A 72 -4.01 -8.99 -3.99
N SER A 73 -3.37 -9.68 -3.06
CA SER A 73 -4.04 -10.70 -2.23
C SER A 73 -5.21 -10.11 -1.43
N ARG A 74 -5.02 -8.92 -0.87
CA ARG A 74 -6.08 -8.22 -0.10
C ARG A 74 -7.20 -7.67 -0.97
N MET A 75 -6.89 -7.19 -2.18
CA MET A 75 -7.92 -6.80 -3.14
C MET A 75 -8.80 -7.99 -3.54
N ILE A 76 -8.19 -9.15 -3.78
CA ILE A 76 -8.92 -10.39 -4.09
C ILE A 76 -9.81 -10.80 -2.91
N GLU A 77 -9.30 -10.76 -1.68
CA GLU A 77 -10.05 -11.07 -0.46
C GLU A 77 -11.27 -10.14 -0.27
N PHE A 78 -11.12 -8.84 -0.58
CA PHE A 78 -12.22 -7.88 -0.58
C PHE A 78 -13.27 -8.22 -1.64
N THR A 79 -12.84 -8.48 -2.87
CA THR A 79 -13.75 -8.85 -3.97
C THR A 79 -14.46 -10.15 -3.64
N GLN A 80 -13.79 -11.15 -3.07
CA GLN A 80 -14.40 -12.39 -2.62
C GLN A 80 -15.40 -12.16 -1.49
N THR A 81 -15.10 -11.31 -0.52
CA THR A 81 -16.03 -10.94 0.56
C THR A 81 -17.28 -10.26 0.00
N MET A 82 -17.14 -9.42 -1.02
CA MET A 82 -18.26 -8.73 -1.66
C MET A 82 -19.12 -9.63 -2.56
N PHE A 83 -18.51 -10.61 -3.25
CA PHE A 83 -19.20 -11.49 -4.21
C PHE A 83 -19.66 -12.84 -3.62
N VAL A 84 -18.97 -13.36 -2.62
CA VAL A 84 -19.21 -14.67 -1.97
C VAL A 84 -19.69 -14.52 -0.53
N GLY A 85 -19.52 -13.33 0.08
CA GLY A 85 -20.04 -13.05 1.42
C GLY A 85 -21.54 -13.32 1.50
N PRO A 86 -22.01 -14.03 2.54
CA PRO A 86 -23.39 -14.43 2.65
C PRO A 86 -24.26 -13.17 2.84
N PHE A 87 -25.18 -12.95 1.90
CA PHE A 87 -26.43 -12.25 2.18
C PHE A 87 -27.38 -13.23 2.85
#